data_AF-A0A2P2KXZ8-F1
#
_entry.id   AF-A0A2P2KXZ8-F1
#
_cell.length_a   1.000
_cell.length_b   1.000
_cell.length_c   1.000
_cell.angle_alpha   90.00
_cell.angle_beta   90.00
_cell.angle_gamma   90.00
#
_symmetry.space_group_name_H-M   'P 1'
#
loop_
_entity.id
_entity.type
_entity.pdbx_description
1 polymer ?
#
loop_
_entity_poly.entity_id
_entity_poly.type
_entity_poly.pdbx_seq_one_letter_code
_entity_poly.pdbx_strand_id
1 'polypeptide(L)'
;MALLVGAFLMVAVKKAVILVAVAAVLTPLILGLIWNCVWGRKGLLEFVSKYPDAELRGAIDGQHVKVTGVVTCGSIALESSYQRIPRCIYVSAELYEYRGMGGKSAHPKHRFCSWGPRYSEKYVADFYISDFQSGLRALVKAGYGAKVAPFVKPSTVVDVVKENRDLSPNFLHWLADRNLSSDDRIMRLKEGYIKEGSTVSVMGIVRRHDNVLMIVPPQEPVSTGCQWTRFLLPTYVEGLVLTCDDQNADVVPV
;
A
#
# COMPACT_ATOMS: atom_id res chain seq x y z
N MET A 1 -11.43 25.15 16.59
CA MET A 1 -11.70 24.66 17.96
C MET A 1 -10.45 24.66 18.85
N ALA A 2 -9.36 23.95 18.52
CA ALA A 2 -8.14 23.94 19.36
C ALA A 2 -7.46 25.31 19.56
N LEU A 3 -7.39 26.15 18.51
CA LEU A 3 -6.82 27.51 18.60
C LEU A 3 -7.67 28.46 19.46
N LEU A 4 -9.00 28.31 19.43
CA LEU A 4 -9.93 29.10 20.25
C LEU A 4 -9.81 28.72 21.73
N VAL A 5 -9.67 27.43 22.04
CA VAL A 5 -9.42 26.94 23.41
C VAL A 5 -8.05 27.39 23.92
N GLY A 6 -7.02 27.38 23.06
CA GLY A 6 -5.68 27.86 23.40
C GLY A 6 -5.62 29.36 23.67
N ALA A 7 -6.32 30.18 22.87
CA ALA A 7 -6.45 31.62 23.11
C ALA A 7 -7.25 31.93 24.39
N PHE A 8 -8.30 31.16 24.66
CA PHE A 8 -9.10 31.31 25.88
C PHE A 8 -8.30 30.95 27.14
N LEU A 9 -7.47 29.89 27.09
CA LEU A 9 -6.53 29.53 28.16
C LEU A 9 -5.43 30.59 28.36
N MET A 10 -4.93 31.20 27.29
CA MET A 10 -3.95 32.30 27.36
C MET A 10 -4.50 33.55 28.09
N VAL A 11 -5.78 33.88 27.87
CA VAL A 11 -6.43 35.03 28.52
C VAL A 11 -6.86 34.70 29.95
N ALA A 12 -7.31 33.47 30.21
CA ALA A 12 -7.80 33.04 31.52
C ALA A 12 -6.68 32.73 32.54
N VAL A 13 -5.49 32.36 32.07
CA VAL A 13 -4.44 31.83 32.95
C VAL A 13 -3.20 32.74 32.96
N LYS A 14 -3.21 33.76 33.82
CA LYS A 14 -2.08 34.67 34.11
C LYS A 14 -0.84 33.99 34.76
N LYS A 15 -0.62 32.69 34.56
CA LYS A 15 0.51 31.94 35.15
C LYS A 15 1.23 31.14 34.07
N ALA A 16 2.44 31.60 33.73
CA ALA A 16 3.38 30.93 32.82
C ALA A 16 3.59 29.44 33.19
N VAL A 17 3.50 29.09 34.48
CA VAL A 17 3.61 27.71 34.99
C VAL A 17 2.59 26.77 34.35
N ILE A 18 1.34 27.21 34.16
CA ILE A 18 0.30 26.36 33.56
C ILE A 18 0.54 26.19 32.06
N LEU A 19 1.06 27.23 31.39
CA LEU A 19 1.40 27.17 29.97
C LEU A 19 2.58 26.22 29.71
N VAL A 20 3.58 26.24 30.60
CA VAL A 20 4.70 25.28 30.60
C VAL A 20 4.19 23.85 30.84
N ALA A 21 3.28 23.64 31.79
CA ALA A 21 2.70 22.33 32.05
C ALA A 21 1.89 21.79 30.86
N VAL A 22 1.08 22.65 30.23
CA VAL A 22 0.31 22.30 29.02
C VAL A 22 1.23 21.97 27.85
N ALA A 23 2.28 22.76 27.63
CA ALA A 23 3.27 22.50 26.59
C ALA A 23 4.03 21.19 26.84
N ALA A 24 4.38 20.89 28.10
CA ALA A 24 5.06 19.66 28.49
C ALA A 24 4.21 18.40 28.22
N VAL A 25 2.87 18.50 28.26
CA VAL A 25 1.96 17.40 27.91
C VAL A 25 1.69 17.32 26.41
N LEU A 26 1.48 18.45 25.74
CA LEU A 26 1.17 18.48 24.30
C LEU A 26 2.34 18.09 23.41
N THR A 27 3.57 18.48 23.77
CA THR A 27 4.77 18.18 22.98
C THR A 27 4.99 16.68 22.78
N PRO A 28 5.00 15.82 23.82
CA PRO A 28 5.14 14.38 23.63
C PRO A 28 3.94 13.76 22.89
N LEU A 29 2.71 14.29 23.07
CA LEU A 29 1.55 13.83 22.30
C LEU A 29 1.73 14.08 20.81
N ILE A 30 2.16 15.29 20.42
CA ILE A 30 2.40 15.65 19.01
C ILE A 30 3.55 14.84 18.42
N LEU A 31 4.66 14.69 19.18
CA LEU A 31 5.78 13.85 18.75
C LEU A 31 5.36 12.40 18.55
N GLY A 32 4.55 11.85 19.46
CA GLY A 32 3.95 10.52 19.33
C GLY A 32 3.08 10.39 18.09
N LEU A 33 2.22 11.38 17.80
CA LEU A 33 1.39 11.38 16.59
C LEU A 33 2.23 11.45 15.31
N ILE A 34 3.25 12.31 15.25
CA ILE A 34 4.15 12.40 14.10
C ILE A 34 4.92 11.09 13.91
N TRP A 35 5.44 10.51 15.00
CA TRP A 35 6.12 9.22 14.98
C TRP A 35 5.22 8.12 14.39
N ASN A 36 3.97 8.06 14.85
CA ASN A 36 2.96 7.14 14.34
C ASN A 36 2.64 7.36 12.87
N CYS A 37 2.50 8.61 12.42
CA CYS A 37 2.25 8.91 11.00
C CYS A 37 3.43 8.50 10.10
N VAL A 38 4.67 8.72 10.55
CA VAL A 38 5.86 8.43 9.75
C VAL A 38 6.20 6.93 9.76
N TRP A 39 6.04 6.26 10.90
CA TRP A 39 6.45 4.87 11.09
C TRP A 39 5.31 3.85 11.00
N GLY A 40 4.05 4.27 10.97
CA GLY A 40 2.88 3.37 10.97
C GLY A 40 2.90 2.37 9.82
N ARG A 41 3.20 2.81 8.58
CA ARG A 41 3.31 1.90 7.42
C ARG A 41 4.43 0.87 7.59
N LYS A 42 5.58 1.26 8.15
CA LYS A 42 6.68 0.33 8.43
C LYS A 42 6.29 -0.65 9.54
N GLY A 43 5.64 -0.18 10.59
CA GLY A 43 5.15 -1.02 11.69
C GLY A 43 4.12 -2.06 11.23
N LEU A 44 3.23 -1.69 10.31
CA LEU A 44 2.27 -2.60 9.70
C LEU A 44 2.97 -3.67 8.85
N LEU A 45 3.88 -3.26 7.95
CA LEU A 45 4.66 -4.22 7.15
C LEU A 45 5.40 -5.24 8.02
N GLU A 46 5.99 -4.77 9.12
CA GLU A 46 6.72 -5.65 10.03
C GLU A 46 5.79 -6.50 10.90
N PHE A 47 4.58 -6.02 11.23
CA PHE A 47 3.55 -6.86 11.84
C PHE A 47 3.20 -8.02 10.91
N VAL A 48 2.98 -7.73 9.63
CA VAL A 48 2.64 -8.74 8.62
C VAL A 48 3.79 -9.73 8.44
N SER A 49 5.04 -9.25 8.41
CA SER A 49 6.21 -10.13 8.27
C SER A 49 6.41 -11.03 9.48
N LYS A 50 6.17 -10.55 10.71
CA LYS A 50 6.31 -11.33 11.95
C LYS A 50 5.17 -12.28 12.24
N TYR A 51 4.01 -12.06 11.64
CA TYR A 51 2.87 -12.92 11.85
C TYR A 51 3.19 -14.33 11.30
N PRO A 52 2.97 -15.40 12.08
CA PRO A 52 3.34 -16.75 11.68
C PRO A 52 2.50 -17.22 10.50
N ASP A 53 3.14 -17.91 9.55
CA ASP A 53 2.42 -18.59 8.48
C ASP A 53 1.64 -19.76 9.06
N ALA A 54 0.38 -19.89 8.66
CA ALA A 54 -0.53 -20.93 9.12
C ALA A 54 -0.67 -22.02 8.06
N GLU A 55 -0.63 -23.27 8.52
CA GLU A 55 -0.88 -24.42 7.64
C GLU A 55 -2.35 -24.47 7.22
N LEU A 56 -2.60 -24.38 5.91
CA LEU A 56 -3.95 -24.41 5.35
C LEU A 56 -4.71 -25.72 5.66
N ARG A 57 -3.98 -26.82 5.87
CA ARG A 57 -4.55 -28.13 6.18
C ARG A 57 -5.29 -28.13 7.52
N GLY A 58 -4.71 -27.52 8.54
CA GLY A 58 -5.26 -27.41 9.90
C GLY A 58 -6.22 -26.25 10.11
N ALA A 59 -6.33 -25.32 9.16
CA ALA A 59 -7.13 -24.10 9.34
C ALA A 59 -8.64 -24.37 9.39
N ILE A 60 -9.31 -23.73 10.35
CA ILE A 60 -10.77 -23.83 10.58
C ILE A 60 -11.50 -22.80 9.70
N ASP A 61 -12.73 -23.10 9.27
CA ASP A 61 -13.59 -22.12 8.59
C ASP A 61 -13.81 -20.87 9.47
N GLY A 62 -13.60 -19.68 8.91
CA GLY A 62 -13.71 -18.42 9.65
C GLY A 62 -12.42 -17.99 10.37
N GLN A 63 -11.35 -18.79 10.34
CA GLN A 63 -10.08 -18.43 10.97
C GLN A 63 -9.33 -17.38 10.14
N HIS A 64 -8.79 -16.36 10.80
CA HIS A 64 -7.86 -15.41 10.18
C HIS A 64 -6.47 -16.04 10.10
N VAL A 65 -5.91 -16.13 8.90
CA VAL A 65 -4.64 -16.79 8.62
C VAL A 65 -3.73 -15.90 7.79
N LYS A 66 -2.43 -16.14 7.90
CA LYS A 66 -1.42 -15.69 6.93
C LYS A 66 -0.91 -16.92 6.20
N VAL A 67 -0.87 -16.85 4.88
CA VAL A 67 -0.37 -17.92 4.02
C VAL A 67 0.69 -17.33 3.11
N THR A 68 1.85 -17.97 3.05
CA THR A 68 2.94 -17.59 2.15
C THR A 68 3.14 -18.69 1.11
N GLY A 69 3.21 -18.30 -0.16
CA GLY A 69 3.23 -19.27 -1.23
C GLY A 69 3.44 -18.67 -2.61
N VAL A 70 3.49 -19.56 -3.61
CA VAL A 70 3.59 -19.18 -5.02
C VAL A 70 2.22 -18.84 -5.56
N VAL A 71 2.11 -17.72 -6.25
CA VAL A 71 0.86 -17.28 -6.86
C VAL A 71 0.69 -17.78 -8.28
N THR A 72 -0.53 -18.17 -8.61
CA THR A 72 -0.94 -18.58 -9.96
C THR A 72 -2.17 -17.79 -10.37
N CYS A 73 -2.20 -17.32 -11.63
CA CYS A 73 -3.33 -16.54 -12.11
C CYS A 73 -4.63 -17.35 -12.05
N GLY A 74 -5.73 -16.67 -11.71
CA GLY A 74 -7.07 -17.24 -11.77
C GLY A 74 -7.61 -17.27 -13.20
N SER A 75 -8.93 -17.14 -13.34
CA SER A 75 -9.60 -17.05 -14.64
C SER A 75 -9.25 -15.78 -15.43
N ILE A 76 -8.85 -14.70 -14.74
CA ILE A 76 -8.52 -13.42 -15.34
C ILE A 76 -7.07 -13.07 -14.96
N ALA A 77 -6.23 -12.96 -15.98
CA ALA A 77 -4.88 -12.45 -15.87
C ALA A 77 -4.88 -10.94 -16.16
N LEU A 78 -4.26 -10.16 -15.28
CA LEU A 78 -4.03 -8.74 -15.53
C LEU A 78 -2.78 -8.55 -16.38
N GLU A 79 -2.76 -7.42 -17.08
CA GLU A 79 -1.61 -6.93 -17.81
C GLU A 79 -1.15 -5.61 -17.16
N SER A 80 0.16 -5.43 -17.06
CA SER A 80 0.72 -4.19 -16.52
C SER A 80 0.45 -3.01 -17.49
N SER A 81 0.31 -1.82 -16.94
CA SER A 81 -0.24 -0.66 -17.65
C SER A 81 0.70 -0.09 -18.71
N TYR A 82 2.00 0.03 -18.40
CA TYR A 82 2.99 0.63 -19.30
C TYR A 82 3.95 -0.40 -19.88
N GLN A 83 4.55 -1.26 -19.05
CA GLN A 83 5.44 -2.31 -19.51
C GLN A 83 4.73 -3.47 -20.24
N ARG A 84 3.40 -3.55 -20.17
CA ARG A 84 2.59 -4.61 -20.79
C ARG A 84 3.02 -6.02 -20.40
N ILE A 85 3.35 -6.20 -19.13
CA ILE A 85 3.74 -7.52 -18.60
C ILE A 85 2.47 -8.36 -18.44
N PRO A 86 2.36 -9.51 -19.13
CA PRO A 86 1.18 -10.35 -19.05
C PRO A 86 1.21 -11.23 -17.79
N ARG A 87 0.05 -11.76 -17.41
CA ARG A 87 -0.11 -12.74 -16.32
C ARG A 87 0.31 -12.18 -14.96
N CYS A 88 -0.23 -11.01 -14.64
CA CYS A 88 -0.12 -10.40 -13.32
C CYS A 88 -1.39 -10.63 -12.49
N ILE A 89 -1.23 -10.79 -11.18
CA ILE A 89 -2.35 -10.87 -10.21
C ILE A 89 -2.67 -9.50 -9.60
N TYR A 90 -1.67 -8.62 -9.55
CA TYR A 90 -1.75 -7.25 -9.06
C TYR A 90 -0.99 -6.36 -10.02
N VAL A 91 -1.57 -5.21 -10.35
CA VAL A 91 -0.91 -4.16 -11.12
C VAL A 91 -1.25 -2.81 -10.51
N SER A 92 -0.29 -1.91 -10.53
CA SER A 92 -0.42 -0.54 -10.10
C SER A 92 0.41 0.37 -10.99
N ALA A 93 -0.18 1.50 -11.39
CA ALA A 93 0.54 2.56 -12.06
C ALA A 93 0.27 3.88 -11.34
N GLU A 94 1.33 4.56 -10.96
CA GLU A 94 1.30 5.81 -10.20
C GLU A 94 2.13 6.86 -10.96
N LEU A 95 1.47 7.92 -11.43
CA LEU A 95 2.15 9.05 -12.06
C LEU A 95 2.34 10.15 -11.03
N TYR A 96 3.60 10.51 -10.79
CA TYR A 96 4.01 11.60 -9.93
C TYR A 96 4.48 12.79 -10.75
N GLU A 97 4.13 13.98 -10.31
CA GLU A 97 4.63 15.23 -10.88
C GLU A 97 5.40 16.02 -9.85
N TYR A 98 6.49 16.63 -10.29
CA TYR A 98 7.23 17.55 -9.46
C TYR A 98 6.73 18.99 -9.65
N ARG A 99 6.37 19.65 -8.54
CA ARG A 99 6.00 21.07 -8.55
C ARG A 99 7.20 21.93 -8.21
N GLY A 100 7.75 22.62 -9.20
CA GLY A 100 8.73 23.69 -8.97
C GLY A 100 8.12 24.97 -8.38
N MET A 101 8.95 25.96 -8.07
CA MET A 101 8.56 27.25 -7.45
C MET A 101 7.46 28.01 -8.21
N GLY A 102 7.40 27.88 -9.54
CA GLY A 102 6.34 28.44 -10.40
C GLY A 102 5.54 27.38 -11.17
N GLY A 103 5.64 26.11 -10.77
CA GLY A 103 5.02 24.99 -11.48
C GLY A 103 3.53 24.82 -11.16
N LYS A 104 2.78 24.28 -12.13
CA LYS A 104 1.39 23.84 -11.94
C LYS A 104 1.32 22.75 -10.87
N SER A 105 0.25 22.75 -10.08
CA SER A 105 0.02 21.70 -9.08
C SER A 105 -0.67 20.48 -9.71
N ALA A 106 -0.26 19.29 -9.27
CA ALA A 106 -0.93 18.02 -9.62
C ALA A 106 -2.32 17.91 -8.98
N HIS A 107 -2.47 18.44 -7.76
CA HIS A 107 -3.73 18.47 -7.01
C HIS A 107 -3.79 19.72 -6.11
N PRO A 108 -4.97 20.12 -5.60
CA PRO A 108 -5.13 21.38 -4.84
C PRO A 108 -4.24 21.50 -3.59
N LYS A 109 -3.87 20.37 -2.96
CA LYS A 109 -3.05 20.30 -1.76
C LYS A 109 -1.55 20.08 -2.03
N HIS A 110 -1.11 20.16 -3.29
CA HIS A 110 0.28 19.86 -3.66
C HIS A 110 1.20 20.98 -3.17
N ARG A 111 2.22 20.65 -2.35
CA ARG A 111 3.19 21.63 -1.83
C ARG A 111 4.21 22.06 -2.90
N PHE A 112 4.86 23.20 -2.69
CA PHE A 112 5.96 23.65 -3.55
C PHE A 112 7.22 22.80 -3.32
N CYS A 113 8.01 22.64 -4.38
CA CYS A 113 9.25 21.88 -4.39
C CYS A 113 9.09 20.42 -3.93
N SER A 114 7.92 19.82 -4.17
CA SER A 114 7.60 18.44 -3.80
C SER A 114 7.10 17.62 -4.97
N TRP A 115 7.08 16.29 -4.78
CA TRP A 115 6.41 15.35 -5.67
C TRP A 115 4.98 15.14 -5.22
N GLY A 116 4.05 15.19 -6.16
CA GLY A 116 2.62 15.01 -5.94
C GLY A 116 2.07 13.92 -6.85
N PRO A 117 1.25 12.99 -6.35
CA PRO A 117 0.55 12.05 -7.21
C PRO A 117 -0.48 12.81 -8.05
N ARG A 118 -0.46 12.60 -9.37
CA ARG A 118 -1.48 13.13 -10.31
C ARG A 118 -2.46 12.04 -10.71
N TYR A 119 -1.96 10.83 -10.91
CA TYR A 119 -2.76 9.69 -11.33
C TYR A 119 -2.33 8.44 -10.55
N SER A 120 -3.28 7.61 -10.18
CA SER A 120 -3.04 6.32 -9.54
C SER A 120 -4.15 5.35 -9.93
N GLU A 121 -3.76 4.23 -10.51
CA GLU A 121 -4.65 3.10 -10.80
C GLU A 121 -4.07 1.85 -10.13
N LYS A 122 -4.93 1.03 -9.53
CA LYS A 122 -4.57 -0.21 -8.84
C LYS A 122 -5.63 -1.25 -9.12
N TYR A 123 -5.21 -2.40 -9.63
CA TYR A 123 -6.09 -3.51 -9.96
C TYR A 123 -5.55 -4.80 -9.35
N VAL A 124 -6.47 -5.62 -8.83
CA VAL A 124 -6.20 -6.94 -8.27
C VAL A 124 -7.20 -7.90 -8.89
N ALA A 125 -6.74 -9.07 -9.33
CA ALA A 125 -7.60 -10.14 -9.82
C ALA A 125 -7.74 -11.25 -8.78
N ASP A 126 -8.73 -12.12 -8.96
CA ASP A 126 -8.77 -13.39 -8.23
C ASP A 126 -7.60 -14.27 -8.68
N PHE A 127 -6.90 -14.86 -7.72
CA PHE A 127 -5.73 -15.71 -7.99
C PHE A 127 -5.72 -16.89 -7.04
N TYR A 128 -4.93 -17.90 -7.36
CA TYR A 128 -4.70 -19.00 -6.45
C TYR A 128 -3.32 -18.88 -5.82
N ILE A 129 -3.23 -19.24 -4.54
CA ILE A 129 -1.98 -19.35 -3.80
C ILE A 129 -1.72 -20.81 -3.46
N SER A 130 -0.51 -21.27 -3.74
CA SER A 130 -0.03 -22.59 -3.34
C SER A 130 0.86 -22.43 -2.11
N ASP A 131 0.36 -22.86 -0.96
CA ASP A 131 1.05 -22.75 0.33
C ASP A 131 2.31 -23.63 0.36
N PHE A 132 3.42 -23.07 0.84
CA PHE A 132 4.67 -23.81 0.99
C PHE A 132 4.63 -24.85 2.10
N GLN A 133 3.86 -24.61 3.17
CA GLN A 133 3.85 -25.53 4.32
C GLN A 133 2.97 -26.75 4.05
N SER A 134 1.74 -26.53 3.60
CA SER A 134 0.78 -27.62 3.40
C SER A 134 0.77 -28.20 1.97
N GLY A 135 1.33 -27.48 0.99
CA GLY A 135 1.23 -27.82 -0.43
C GLY A 135 -0.18 -27.68 -1.02
N LEU A 136 -1.14 -27.15 -0.25
CA LEU A 136 -2.51 -26.96 -0.70
C LEU A 136 -2.64 -25.67 -1.50
N ARG A 137 -3.53 -25.72 -2.50
CA ARG A 137 -3.90 -24.56 -3.30
C ARG A 137 -5.19 -23.95 -2.76
N ALA A 138 -5.16 -22.68 -2.39
CA ALA A 138 -6.33 -21.91 -2.01
C ALA A 138 -6.66 -20.85 -3.05
N LEU A 139 -7.95 -20.60 -3.29
CA LEU A 139 -8.42 -19.50 -4.12
C LEU A 139 -8.52 -18.22 -3.28
N VAL A 140 -7.79 -17.18 -3.65
CA VAL A 140 -7.86 -15.88 -3.01
C VAL A 140 -8.86 -15.00 -3.76
N LYS A 141 -9.91 -14.59 -3.05
CA LYS A 141 -10.97 -13.70 -3.54
C LYS A 141 -10.59 -12.24 -3.34
N ALA A 142 -9.68 -11.76 -4.17
CA ALA A 142 -9.14 -10.40 -4.11
C ALA A 142 -9.67 -9.48 -5.23
N GLY A 143 -10.33 -10.03 -6.25
CA GLY A 143 -10.93 -9.28 -7.35
C GLY A 143 -12.36 -8.79 -7.06
N TYR A 144 -12.98 -8.18 -8.07
CA TYR A 144 -14.41 -7.83 -8.10
C TYR A 144 -14.92 -6.99 -6.91
N GLY A 145 -14.20 -5.92 -6.56
CA GLY A 145 -14.63 -4.97 -5.52
C GLY A 145 -14.32 -5.40 -4.09
N ALA A 146 -13.59 -6.51 -3.90
CA ALA A 146 -13.02 -6.86 -2.61
C ALA A 146 -12.06 -5.75 -2.11
N LYS A 147 -12.09 -5.46 -0.81
CA LYS A 147 -11.10 -4.58 -0.18
C LYS A 147 -9.77 -5.32 -0.09
N VAL A 148 -8.73 -4.73 -0.65
CA VAL A 148 -7.37 -5.28 -0.63
C VAL A 148 -6.41 -4.16 -0.22
N ALA A 149 -5.50 -4.47 0.69
CA ALA A 149 -4.38 -3.64 1.10
C ALA A 149 -3.08 -4.22 0.50
N PRO A 150 -2.70 -3.81 -0.73
CA PRO A 150 -1.47 -4.27 -1.36
C PRO A 150 -0.24 -3.51 -0.84
N PHE A 151 0.77 -4.27 -0.47
CA PHE A 151 2.07 -3.82 0.03
C PHE A 151 3.17 -4.16 -0.97
N VAL A 152 3.00 -3.66 -2.19
CA VAL A 152 3.96 -3.82 -3.29
C VAL A 152 4.74 -2.52 -3.45
N LYS A 153 6.06 -2.60 -3.57
CA LYS A 153 6.91 -1.42 -3.82
C LYS A 153 6.85 -1.09 -5.31
N PRO A 154 6.39 0.08 -5.75
CA PRO A 154 6.39 0.40 -7.17
C PRO A 154 7.81 0.79 -7.63
N SER A 155 8.25 0.28 -8.77
CA SER A 155 9.52 0.61 -9.42
C SER A 155 9.34 1.80 -10.35
N THR A 156 10.37 2.62 -10.53
CA THR A 156 10.30 3.75 -11.46
C THR A 156 10.60 3.23 -12.87
N VAL A 157 9.64 3.38 -13.77
CA VAL A 157 9.76 2.88 -15.16
C VAL A 157 10.10 4.00 -16.13
N VAL A 158 9.54 5.18 -15.92
CA VAL A 158 9.82 6.38 -16.72
C VAL A 158 10.14 7.53 -15.79
N ASP A 159 11.27 8.19 -16.03
CA ASP A 159 11.67 9.41 -15.33
C ASP A 159 11.90 10.51 -16.37
N VAL A 160 11.01 11.50 -16.38
CA VAL A 160 11.04 12.64 -17.30
C VAL A 160 11.70 13.80 -16.57
N VAL A 161 12.92 14.12 -16.99
CA VAL A 161 13.72 15.23 -16.47
C VAL A 161 13.81 16.32 -17.53
N LYS A 162 14.08 17.56 -17.13
CA LYS A 162 14.21 18.72 -18.05
C LYS A 162 15.24 18.54 -19.18
N GLU A 163 16.16 17.60 -19.05
CA GLU A 163 17.21 17.30 -20.02
C GLU A 163 16.79 16.18 -21.00
N ASN A 164 15.96 15.23 -20.55
CA ASN A 164 15.36 14.17 -21.38
C ASN A 164 13.92 14.55 -21.75
N ARG A 165 13.79 15.54 -22.64
CA ARG A 165 12.50 16.09 -23.07
C ARG A 165 11.79 15.26 -24.12
N ASP A 166 12.53 14.40 -24.81
CA ASP A 166 11.96 13.51 -25.82
C ASP A 166 11.22 12.38 -25.13
N LEU A 167 9.92 12.58 -24.93
CA LEU A 167 9.03 11.57 -24.36
C LEU A 167 8.92 10.40 -25.33
N SER A 168 8.99 9.18 -24.80
CA SER A 168 8.77 8.00 -25.64
C SER A 168 7.35 8.06 -26.23
N PRO A 169 7.16 7.65 -27.51
CA PRO A 169 5.84 7.67 -28.13
C PRO A 169 4.84 6.79 -27.38
N ASN A 170 5.31 5.69 -26.79
CA ASN A 170 4.50 4.83 -25.92
C ASN A 170 4.01 5.55 -24.67
N PHE A 171 4.83 6.41 -24.06
CA PHE A 171 4.44 7.17 -22.89
C PHE A 171 3.46 8.29 -23.22
N LEU A 172 3.64 8.95 -24.37
CA LEU A 172 2.67 9.93 -24.87
C LEU A 172 1.30 9.28 -25.14
N HIS A 173 1.28 8.10 -25.77
CA HIS A 173 0.06 7.33 -25.96
C HIS A 173 -0.60 6.96 -24.63
N TRP A 174 0.19 6.45 -23.69
CA TRP A 174 -0.29 6.06 -22.36
C TRP A 174 -0.92 7.23 -21.59
N LEU A 175 -0.35 8.43 -21.70
CA LEU A 175 -0.90 9.67 -21.14
C LEU A 175 -2.20 10.07 -21.85
N ALA A 176 -2.23 10.02 -23.18
CA ALA A 176 -3.38 10.38 -24.00
C ALA A 176 -4.60 9.50 -23.70
N ASP A 177 -4.41 8.17 -23.58
CA ASP A 177 -5.46 7.21 -23.22
C ASP A 177 -6.16 7.55 -21.90
N ARG A 178 -5.46 8.26 -21.00
CA ARG A 178 -5.92 8.62 -19.65
C ARG A 178 -6.30 10.09 -19.53
N ASN A 179 -6.35 10.83 -20.64
CA ASN A 179 -6.61 12.27 -20.69
C ASN A 179 -5.61 13.07 -19.82
N LEU A 180 -4.38 12.60 -19.71
CA LEU A 180 -3.30 13.27 -18.98
C LEU A 180 -2.50 14.14 -19.94
N SER A 181 -2.27 15.39 -19.57
CA SER A 181 -1.48 16.31 -20.39
C SER A 181 0.01 16.09 -20.16
N SER A 182 0.78 16.05 -21.24
CA SER A 182 2.25 15.98 -21.24
C SER A 182 2.91 17.37 -21.19
N ASP A 183 2.25 18.38 -20.57
CA ASP A 183 2.83 19.71 -20.34
C ASP A 183 4.30 19.58 -19.88
N ASP A 184 5.15 20.59 -20.15
CA ASP A 184 6.60 20.66 -19.82
C ASP A 184 6.90 20.53 -18.30
N ARG A 185 6.57 19.36 -17.76
CA ARG A 185 6.52 19.00 -16.35
C ARG A 185 7.46 17.83 -16.16
N ILE A 186 8.17 17.89 -15.04
CA ILE A 186 8.95 16.77 -14.55
C ILE A 186 7.97 15.73 -14.01
N MET A 187 7.97 14.56 -14.62
CA MET A 187 7.04 13.47 -14.35
C MET A 187 7.80 12.19 -14.04
N ARG A 188 7.24 11.36 -13.16
CA ARG A 188 7.78 10.05 -12.83
C ARG A 188 6.67 9.03 -12.83
N LEU A 189 6.71 8.11 -13.78
CA LEU A 189 5.82 6.96 -13.81
C LEU A 189 6.44 5.84 -12.99
N LYS A 190 5.70 5.40 -11.97
CA LYS A 190 6.03 4.21 -11.21
C LYS A 190 5.03 3.11 -11.49
N GLU A 191 5.53 1.91 -11.68
CA GLU A 191 4.71 0.73 -11.93
C GLU A 191 5.06 -0.33 -10.88
N GLY A 192 4.06 -0.98 -10.33
CA GLY A 192 4.25 -2.11 -9.41
C GLY A 192 3.33 -3.23 -9.82
N TYR A 193 3.88 -4.43 -10.00
CA TYR A 193 3.11 -5.61 -10.38
C TYR A 193 3.54 -6.81 -9.55
N ILE A 194 2.67 -7.81 -9.48
CA ILE A 194 3.01 -9.15 -9.02
C ILE A 194 2.70 -10.10 -10.16
N LYS A 195 3.72 -10.80 -10.65
CA LYS A 195 3.60 -11.77 -11.73
C LYS A 195 3.23 -13.14 -11.15
N GLU A 196 2.56 -13.95 -11.96
CA GLU A 196 2.47 -15.38 -11.69
C GLU A 196 3.85 -16.01 -11.49
N GLY A 197 3.95 -16.90 -10.51
CA GLY A 197 5.21 -17.51 -10.09
C GLY A 197 5.93 -16.74 -8.97
N SER A 198 5.52 -15.50 -8.67
CA SER A 198 6.10 -14.75 -7.56
C SER A 198 5.66 -15.30 -6.19
N THR A 199 6.54 -15.14 -5.21
CA THR A 199 6.25 -15.44 -3.80
C THR A 199 5.48 -14.30 -3.17
N VAL A 200 4.36 -14.62 -2.54
CA VAL A 200 3.46 -13.65 -1.92
C VAL A 200 2.94 -14.19 -0.61
N SER A 201 2.79 -13.31 0.37
CA SER A 201 2.02 -13.61 1.58
C SER A 201 0.65 -12.92 1.52
N VAL A 202 -0.39 -13.69 1.83
CA VAL A 202 -1.77 -13.23 1.88
C VAL A 202 -2.28 -13.39 3.31
N MET A 203 -2.90 -12.35 3.85
CA MET A 203 -3.69 -12.46 5.09
C MET A 203 -5.17 -12.27 4.79
N GLY A 204 -5.98 -13.15 5.36
CA GLY A 204 -7.42 -13.12 5.22
C GLY A 204 -8.12 -14.19 6.04
N ILE A 205 -9.42 -14.34 5.81
CA ILE A 205 -10.23 -15.36 6.48
C ILE A 205 -10.32 -16.59 5.59
N VAL A 206 -10.04 -17.76 6.16
CA VAL A 206 -10.26 -19.03 5.48
C VAL A 206 -11.75 -19.30 5.37
N ARG A 207 -12.19 -19.63 4.16
CA ARG A 207 -13.51 -20.17 3.87
C ARG A 207 -13.41 -21.51 3.19
N ARG A 208 -14.10 -22.52 3.70
CA ARG A 208 -14.22 -23.86 3.11
C ARG A 208 -15.63 -24.03 2.58
N HIS A 209 -15.78 -24.06 1.25
CA HIS A 209 -17.07 -24.28 0.59
C HIS A 209 -16.94 -25.40 -0.43
N ASP A 210 -17.76 -26.45 -0.34
CA ASP A 210 -17.78 -27.59 -1.28
C ASP A 210 -16.39 -28.14 -1.65
N ASN A 211 -15.53 -28.38 -0.65
CA ASN A 211 -14.12 -28.82 -0.79
C ASN A 211 -13.17 -27.82 -1.49
N VAL A 212 -13.62 -26.62 -1.82
CA VAL A 212 -12.77 -25.53 -2.29
C VAL A 212 -12.33 -24.69 -1.09
N LEU A 213 -11.01 -24.60 -0.92
CA LEU A 213 -10.40 -23.72 0.07
C LEU A 213 -10.25 -22.32 -0.50
N MET A 214 -10.84 -21.34 0.17
CA MET A 214 -10.83 -19.94 -0.24
C MET A 214 -10.25 -19.06 0.86
N ILE A 215 -9.62 -17.95 0.47
CA ILE A 215 -9.22 -16.88 1.36
C ILE A 215 -10.00 -15.63 0.93
N VAL A 216 -10.81 -15.10 1.84
CA VAL A 216 -11.71 -13.98 1.59
C VAL A 216 -11.35 -12.78 2.46
N PRO A 217 -11.68 -11.54 2.04
CA PRO A 217 -11.46 -10.36 2.88
C PRO A 217 -12.24 -10.48 4.19
N PRO A 218 -11.64 -10.06 5.32
CA PRO A 218 -12.36 -9.94 6.58
C PRO A 218 -13.47 -8.89 6.47
N GLN A 219 -14.61 -9.14 7.12
CA GLN A 219 -15.73 -8.19 7.15
C GLN A 219 -15.44 -6.99 8.06
N GLU A 220 -14.68 -7.22 9.13
CA GLU A 220 -14.25 -6.20 10.08
C GLU A 220 -12.77 -5.86 9.88
N PRO A 221 -12.36 -4.60 10.08
CA PRO A 221 -10.97 -4.21 10.01
C PRO A 221 -10.14 -4.94 11.07
N VAL A 222 -9.03 -5.52 10.64
CA VAL A 222 -8.12 -6.23 11.55
C VAL A 222 -7.18 -5.22 12.18
N SER A 223 -7.14 -5.18 13.51
CA SER A 223 -6.22 -4.33 14.26
C SER A 223 -4.85 -5.01 14.38
N THR A 224 -3.78 -4.26 14.12
CA THR A 224 -2.40 -4.71 14.37
C THR A 224 -2.06 -4.80 15.86
N GLY A 225 -3.00 -4.47 16.75
CA GLY A 225 -2.77 -4.32 18.19
C GLY A 225 -1.88 -3.12 18.53
N CYS A 226 -1.74 -2.83 19.83
CA CYS A 226 -0.84 -1.77 20.28
C CYS A 226 0.59 -2.31 20.39
N GLN A 227 1.51 -1.80 19.58
CA GLN A 227 2.93 -2.15 19.65
C GLN A 227 3.64 -1.20 20.63
N TRP A 228 3.38 -1.39 21.93
CA TRP A 228 3.90 -0.55 23.02
C TRP A 228 5.43 -0.42 23.01
N THR A 229 6.15 -1.48 22.62
CA THR A 229 7.62 -1.49 22.52
C THR A 229 8.18 -0.49 21.51
N ARG A 230 7.33 0.05 20.62
CA ARG A 230 7.73 0.95 19.52
C ARG A 230 6.97 2.26 19.50
N PHE A 231 6.14 2.51 20.51
CA PHE A 231 5.24 3.65 20.60
C PHE A 231 4.32 3.79 19.37
N LEU A 232 3.93 2.65 18.78
CA LEU A 232 2.99 2.62 17.66
C LEU A 232 1.58 2.29 18.15
N LEU A 233 0.65 3.17 17.81
CA LEU A 233 -0.79 3.01 17.98
C LEU A 233 -1.30 1.89 17.08
N PRO A 234 -2.39 1.20 17.48
CA PRO A 234 -3.03 0.20 16.65
C PRO A 234 -3.45 0.81 15.31
N THR A 235 -2.96 0.20 14.23
CA THR A 235 -3.38 0.52 12.87
C THR A 235 -4.41 -0.51 12.44
N TYR A 236 -5.46 -0.05 11.77
CA TYR A 236 -6.51 -0.91 11.24
C TYR A 236 -6.25 -1.16 9.76
N VAL A 237 -6.23 -2.44 9.38
CA VAL A 237 -6.09 -2.83 7.98
C VAL A 237 -7.44 -3.35 7.51
N GLU A 238 -7.97 -2.71 6.48
CA GLU A 238 -9.22 -3.11 5.85
C GLU A 238 -8.96 -4.10 4.72
N GLY A 239 -9.63 -5.25 4.77
CA GLY A 239 -9.62 -6.22 3.69
C GLY A 239 -8.42 -7.17 3.67
N LEU A 240 -8.18 -7.81 2.52
CA LEU A 240 -7.09 -8.75 2.31
C LEU A 240 -5.75 -8.03 2.31
N VAL A 241 -4.78 -8.54 3.07
CA VAL A 241 -3.41 -8.00 3.03
C VAL A 241 -2.61 -8.80 2.02
N LEU A 242 -1.96 -8.11 1.09
CA LEU A 242 -1.14 -8.72 0.04
C LEU A 242 0.28 -8.17 0.13
N THR A 243 1.26 -8.98 0.51
CA THR A 243 2.69 -8.60 0.54
C THR A 243 3.48 -9.43 -0.46
N CYS A 244 4.38 -8.80 -1.20
CA CYS A 244 5.32 -9.49 -2.07
C CYS A 244 6.73 -9.27 -1.52
N ASP A 245 7.41 -10.36 -1.16
CA ASP A 245 8.77 -10.30 -0.62
C ASP A 245 9.83 -10.13 -1.72
N ASP A 246 9.52 -10.52 -2.95
CA ASP A 246 10.46 -10.52 -4.07
C ASP A 246 10.32 -9.29 -4.97
N GLN A 247 11.29 -8.39 -4.89
CA GLN A 247 11.62 -7.48 -5.99
C GLN A 247 13.10 -7.48 -6.39
N ASN A 248 13.90 -8.37 -5.81
CA ASN A 248 15.28 -8.57 -6.20
C ASN A 248 15.63 -10.06 -6.11
N ALA A 249 15.45 -10.79 -7.22
CA ALA A 249 16.36 -11.84 -7.64
C ALA A 249 15.83 -12.48 -8.93
N ASP A 250 16.52 -12.22 -10.04
CA ASP A 250 16.76 -13.25 -11.04
C ASP A 250 17.42 -14.46 -10.36
N VAL A 251 16.64 -15.30 -9.70
CA VAL A 251 17.06 -16.63 -9.27
C VAL A 251 15.97 -17.59 -9.69
N VAL A 252 16.19 -18.17 -10.86
CA VAL A 252 15.57 -19.43 -11.25
C VAL A 252 16.07 -20.49 -10.26
N PRO A 253 15.21 -21.13 -9.45
CA PRO A 253 15.64 -22.35 -8.79
C PRO A 253 15.72 -23.45 -9.85
N VAL A 254 16.94 -23.93 -10.06
CA VAL A 254 17.27 -25.15 -10.83
C VAL A 254 16.80 -26.38 -10.06
#